data_AF-Q73XY6-F1
#
_entry.id   AF-Q73XY6-F1
#
_cell.length_a   1.000
_cell.length_b   1.000
_cell.length_c   1.000
_cell.angle_alpha   90.00
_cell.angle_beta   90.00
_cell.angle_gamma   90.00
#
_symmetry.space_group_name_H-M   'P 1'
#
loop_
_entity.id
_entity.type
_entity.pdbx_description
1 polymer ?
#
loop_
_entity_poly.entity_id
_entity_poly.type
_entity_poly.pdbx_seq_one_letter_code
_entity_poly.pdbx_strand_id
1 'polypeptide(L)'
;MILADDAEHRDPEALGELMHRHSVAQVTAVPSLVSALLDSRPDAVRSLSRLVCGGEPVSTSLLQRLVSVCDEADGGGPELLNNIGSTETSGAVSRGPLSPPNPLVGKPVPGAQAYLLDDGLRPVPVGVVGELYYAGDQLARGYWKRPGLTAARFVANPFGAEPGSRLYRSGDLARWTEDGQLEFVGRSDHQVQVRGFRVELAEVEAALAGADGVAAAAARTWEVHGGTSLAGYVVPQRPIADEAEKAAFAAQVRAEIAATLPGYMMPSSLTVLDALPKTESGKLNRPGLPRPVVSTGGRTEPTRTDTERALANVFAELLSTPEVGRFDDFFALGGDSILSVQLASRARAAGLPVSPRMIFENPTVQQLAAALDALGDNDSDGRLDDQPADARFEPMSTSGLSASDLAAVTQLWSSSREGTA
;
A
#
# COMPACT_ATOMS: atom_id res chain seq x y z
N MET A 1 -13.60 -7.79 -19.51
CA MET A 1 -13.26 -7.31 -18.15
C MET A 1 -13.86 -8.30 -17.18
N ILE A 2 -13.04 -8.86 -16.29
CA ILE A 2 -13.50 -9.76 -15.22
C ILE A 2 -13.53 -8.93 -13.95
N LEU A 3 -14.60 -9.04 -13.16
CA LEU A 3 -14.72 -8.35 -11.89
C LEU A 3 -14.51 -9.37 -10.78
N ALA A 4 -13.49 -9.13 -9.97
CA ALA A 4 -13.30 -9.83 -8.71
C ALA A 4 -14.26 -9.25 -7.68
N ASP A 5 -14.83 -10.11 -6.82
CA ASP A 5 -15.55 -9.64 -5.65
C ASP A 5 -14.59 -9.16 -4.53
N ASP A 6 -15.14 -8.65 -3.42
CA ASP A 6 -14.35 -8.13 -2.29
C ASP A 6 -13.46 -9.20 -1.62
N ALA A 7 -13.87 -10.48 -1.66
CA ALA A 7 -13.09 -11.57 -1.11
C ALA A 7 -11.95 -11.94 -2.06
N GLU A 8 -12.25 -12.12 -3.34
CA GLU A 8 -11.29 -12.44 -4.40
C GLU A 8 -10.27 -11.31 -4.58
N HIS A 9 -10.65 -10.04 -4.49
CA HIS A 9 -9.71 -8.92 -4.64
C HIS A 9 -8.64 -8.89 -3.52
N ARG A 10 -9.00 -9.34 -2.32
CA ARG A 10 -8.16 -9.21 -1.13
C ARG A 10 -7.39 -10.50 -0.80
N ASP A 11 -7.81 -11.64 -1.34
CA ASP A 11 -7.16 -12.93 -1.17
C ASP A 11 -6.39 -13.32 -2.44
N PRO A 12 -5.04 -13.31 -2.41
CA PRO A 12 -4.21 -13.67 -3.55
C PRO A 12 -4.46 -15.08 -4.09
N GLU A 13 -4.86 -16.04 -3.23
CA GLU A 13 -5.15 -17.40 -3.68
C GLU A 13 -6.43 -17.45 -4.50
N ALA A 14 -7.51 -16.87 -3.96
CA ALA A 14 -8.79 -16.73 -4.66
C ALA A 14 -8.65 -15.89 -5.94
N LEU A 15 -7.85 -14.81 -5.90
CA LEU A 15 -7.55 -14.00 -7.07
C LEU A 15 -6.83 -14.83 -8.16
N GLY A 16 -5.84 -15.63 -7.76
CA GLY A 16 -5.14 -16.52 -8.67
C GLY A 16 -6.04 -17.60 -9.27
N GLU A 17 -7.00 -18.13 -8.51
CA GLU A 17 -8.03 -19.04 -9.04
C GLU A 17 -8.93 -18.35 -10.05
N LEU A 18 -9.40 -17.13 -9.76
CA LEU A 18 -10.20 -16.34 -10.69
C LEU A 18 -9.42 -16.08 -11.99
N MET A 19 -8.14 -15.71 -11.87
CA MET A 19 -7.24 -15.49 -13.02
C MET A 19 -7.16 -16.73 -13.90
N HIS A 20 -6.97 -17.90 -13.30
CA HIS A 20 -6.91 -19.17 -14.03
C HIS A 20 -8.25 -19.54 -14.66
N ARG A 21 -9.34 -19.47 -13.87
CA ARG A 21 -10.71 -19.82 -14.27
C ARG A 21 -11.18 -19.04 -15.51
N HIS A 22 -10.75 -17.79 -15.62
CA HIS A 22 -11.15 -16.88 -16.70
C HIS A 22 -10.04 -16.60 -17.72
N SER A 23 -8.90 -17.30 -17.66
CA SER A 23 -7.75 -17.06 -18.52
C SER A 23 -7.39 -15.57 -18.65
N VAL A 24 -7.29 -14.89 -17.50
CA VAL A 24 -7.01 -13.45 -17.45
C VAL A 24 -5.69 -13.18 -18.17
N ALA A 25 -5.72 -12.28 -19.17
CA ALA A 25 -4.54 -11.98 -19.98
C ALA A 25 -3.67 -10.85 -19.39
N GLN A 26 -4.28 -9.90 -18.67
CA GLN A 26 -3.59 -8.75 -18.11
C GLN A 26 -4.07 -8.43 -16.70
N VAL A 27 -3.11 -8.17 -15.81
CA VAL A 27 -3.35 -7.61 -14.48
C VAL A 27 -2.55 -6.31 -14.33
N THR A 28 -3.17 -5.33 -13.65
CA THR A 28 -2.46 -4.15 -13.13
C THR A 28 -2.58 -4.19 -11.62
N ALA A 29 -1.45 -4.25 -10.93
CA ALA A 29 -1.40 -4.50 -9.50
C ALA A 29 -0.29 -3.69 -8.84
N VAL A 30 -0.43 -3.47 -7.54
CA VAL A 30 0.65 -2.90 -6.72
C VAL A 30 1.71 -3.95 -6.44
N PRO A 31 2.99 -3.57 -6.29
CA PRO A 31 4.09 -4.50 -6.00
C PRO A 31 3.81 -5.44 -4.82
N SER A 32 3.19 -4.95 -3.75
CA SER A 32 2.78 -5.78 -2.59
C SER A 32 1.80 -6.91 -2.95
N LEU A 33 0.80 -6.64 -3.79
CA LEU A 33 -0.12 -7.68 -4.29
C LEU A 33 0.59 -8.67 -5.22
N VAL A 34 1.52 -8.18 -6.06
CA VAL A 34 2.33 -9.05 -6.92
C VAL A 34 3.19 -9.98 -6.08
N SER A 35 3.86 -9.48 -5.04
CA SER A 35 4.61 -10.34 -4.11
C SER A 35 3.73 -11.44 -3.53
N ALA A 36 2.54 -11.06 -3.04
CA ALA A 36 1.60 -12.01 -2.46
C ALA A 36 1.11 -13.07 -3.46
N LEU A 37 0.88 -12.70 -4.72
CA LEU A 37 0.54 -13.63 -5.80
C LEU A 37 1.69 -14.57 -6.15
N LEU A 38 2.94 -14.10 -6.10
CA LEU A 38 4.11 -14.96 -6.33
C LEU A 38 4.27 -16.01 -5.22
N ASP A 39 3.88 -15.68 -3.98
CA ASP A 39 3.93 -16.59 -2.85
C ASP A 39 2.82 -17.65 -2.90
N SER A 40 1.60 -17.28 -3.29
CA SER A 40 0.46 -18.19 -3.27
C SER A 40 0.20 -18.89 -4.61
N ARG A 41 0.24 -18.17 -5.73
CA ARG A 41 -0.21 -18.61 -7.06
C ARG A 41 0.74 -18.14 -8.18
N PRO A 42 2.02 -18.56 -8.17
CA PRO A 42 2.99 -18.18 -9.20
C PRO A 42 2.57 -18.64 -10.60
N ASP A 43 1.82 -19.74 -10.71
CA ASP A 43 1.23 -20.24 -11.96
C ASP A 43 0.29 -19.21 -12.60
N ALA A 44 -0.53 -18.53 -11.79
CA ALA A 44 -1.45 -17.51 -12.27
C ALA A 44 -0.68 -16.32 -12.87
N VAL A 45 0.41 -15.90 -12.24
CA VAL A 45 1.28 -14.82 -12.74
C VAL A 45 1.95 -15.22 -14.05
N ARG A 46 2.48 -16.46 -14.15
CA ARG A 46 3.11 -17.00 -15.36
C ARG A 46 2.16 -17.09 -16.55
N SER A 47 0.88 -17.32 -16.30
CA SER A 47 -0.14 -17.45 -17.35
C SER A 47 -0.57 -16.14 -18.00
N LEU A 48 -0.18 -15.00 -17.42
CA LEU A 48 -0.50 -13.68 -17.95
C LEU A 48 0.21 -13.45 -19.29
N SER A 49 -0.41 -12.68 -20.17
CA SER A 49 0.28 -12.08 -21.31
C SER A 49 1.01 -10.78 -20.91
N ARG A 50 0.50 -10.08 -19.90
CA ARG A 50 1.07 -8.82 -19.41
C ARG A 50 0.79 -8.60 -17.94
N LEU A 51 1.82 -8.22 -17.19
CA LEU A 51 1.71 -7.73 -15.82
C LEU A 51 2.18 -6.28 -15.77
N VAL A 52 1.36 -5.41 -15.18
CA VAL A 52 1.70 -4.00 -14.96
C VAL A 52 1.79 -3.75 -13.46
N CYS A 53 2.98 -3.45 -12.97
CA CYS A 53 3.20 -2.98 -11.61
C CYS A 53 3.13 -1.45 -11.55
N GLY A 54 2.60 -0.91 -10.47
CA GLY A 54 2.60 0.53 -10.24
C GLY A 54 1.93 0.90 -8.92
N GLY A 55 2.11 2.16 -8.49
CA GLY A 55 1.53 2.65 -7.24
C GLY A 55 2.31 2.29 -5.97
N GLU A 56 3.45 1.59 -6.08
CA GLU A 56 4.51 1.54 -5.07
C GLU A 56 5.88 1.43 -5.78
N PRO A 57 6.99 1.81 -5.10
CA PRO A 57 8.32 1.42 -5.55
C PRO A 57 8.46 -0.10 -5.61
N VAL A 58 9.01 -0.63 -6.71
CA VAL A 58 9.37 -2.05 -6.81
C VAL A 58 10.77 -2.24 -6.23
N SER A 59 10.92 -3.09 -5.21
CA SER A 59 12.22 -3.43 -4.66
C SER A 59 13.01 -4.33 -5.61
N THR A 60 14.35 -4.28 -5.53
CA THR A 60 15.23 -5.17 -6.31
C THR A 60 14.96 -6.64 -6.00
N SER A 61 14.66 -6.96 -4.73
CA SER A 61 14.34 -8.31 -4.29
C SER A 61 13.07 -8.85 -4.93
N LEU A 62 11.99 -8.06 -4.96
CA LEU A 62 10.75 -8.42 -5.63
C LEU A 62 10.93 -8.54 -7.15
N LEU A 63 11.66 -7.61 -7.77
CA LEU A 63 11.95 -7.66 -9.21
C LEU A 63 12.69 -8.96 -9.59
N GLN A 64 13.72 -9.34 -8.84
CA GLN A 64 14.46 -10.59 -9.08
C GLN A 64 13.57 -11.82 -8.93
N ARG A 65 12.74 -11.88 -7.88
CA ARG A 65 11.79 -12.97 -7.66
C ARG A 65 10.76 -13.07 -8.79
N LEU A 66 10.18 -11.94 -9.19
CA LEU A 66 9.20 -11.87 -10.28
C LEU A 66 9.79 -12.39 -11.59
N VAL A 67 10.97 -11.92 -11.97
CA VAL A 67 11.66 -12.36 -13.19
C VAL A 67 11.97 -13.85 -13.13
N SER A 68 12.53 -14.34 -12.01
CA SER A 68 12.80 -15.77 -11.82
C SER A 68 11.55 -16.63 -11.99
N VAL A 69 10.42 -16.20 -11.42
CA VAL A 69 9.14 -16.93 -11.56
C VAL A 69 8.63 -16.89 -12.99
N CYS A 70 8.74 -15.76 -13.68
CA CYS A 70 8.28 -15.62 -15.07
C CYS A 70 9.18 -16.35 -16.09
N ASP A 71 10.48 -16.46 -15.83
CA ASP A 71 11.43 -17.21 -16.69
C ASP A 71 11.15 -18.72 -16.68
N GLU A 72 10.50 -19.24 -15.65
CA GLU A 72 10.01 -20.63 -15.57
C GLU A 72 8.73 -20.88 -16.38
N ALA A 73 8.14 -19.86 -17.01
CA ALA A 73 6.90 -20.01 -17.77
C ALA A 73 7.12 -20.63 -19.15
N ASP A 74 6.27 -21.59 -19.51
CA ASP A 74 6.20 -22.12 -20.87
C ASP A 74 5.78 -21.00 -21.85
N GLY A 75 6.66 -20.67 -22.79
CA GLY A 75 6.39 -19.64 -23.81
C GLY A 75 6.89 -18.22 -23.49
N GLY A 76 7.75 -18.04 -22.48
CA GLY A 76 8.50 -16.79 -22.26
C GLY A 76 7.87 -15.79 -21.28
N GLY A 77 6.82 -16.20 -20.55
CA GLY A 77 6.19 -15.41 -19.48
C GLY A 77 5.47 -14.13 -19.95
N PRO A 78 4.86 -13.39 -19.02
CA PRO A 78 4.19 -12.12 -19.32
C PRO A 78 5.19 -11.01 -19.69
N GLU A 79 4.72 -10.06 -20.49
CA GLU A 79 5.38 -8.76 -20.59
C GLU A 79 5.31 -8.04 -19.24
N LEU A 80 6.46 -7.79 -18.62
CA LEU A 80 6.58 -7.12 -17.33
C LEU A 80 6.76 -5.62 -17.52
N LEU A 81 5.79 -4.84 -17.03
CA LEU A 81 5.76 -3.39 -17.19
C LEU A 81 5.65 -2.71 -15.83
N ASN A 82 6.34 -1.58 -15.69
CA ASN A 82 6.18 -0.67 -14.57
C ASN A 82 5.48 0.59 -15.07
N ASN A 83 4.67 1.21 -14.22
CA ASN A 83 4.04 2.48 -14.52
C ASN A 83 4.19 3.46 -13.34
N ILE A 84 4.07 4.74 -13.66
CA ILE A 84 3.95 5.78 -12.64
C ILE A 84 2.88 6.78 -13.05
N GLY A 85 2.29 7.39 -12.04
CA GLY A 85 1.36 8.48 -12.18
C GLY A 85 0.70 8.79 -10.86
N SER A 86 -0.33 9.60 -10.93
CA SER A 86 -1.02 10.12 -9.75
C SER A 86 -2.51 10.28 -10.03
N THR A 87 -3.29 10.46 -8.97
CA THR A 87 -4.71 10.79 -9.10
C THR A 87 -4.91 12.09 -9.89
N GLU A 88 -4.01 13.05 -9.71
CA GLU A 88 -3.98 14.34 -10.41
C GLU A 88 -3.68 14.22 -11.92
N THR A 89 -3.28 13.05 -12.37
CA THR A 89 -3.01 12.73 -13.77
C THR A 89 -3.87 11.59 -14.29
N SER A 90 -5.04 11.34 -13.66
CA SER A 90 -6.00 10.32 -14.11
C SER A 90 -5.43 8.89 -14.15
N GLY A 91 -4.53 8.57 -13.22
CA GLY A 91 -3.87 7.26 -13.14
C GLY A 91 -2.45 7.30 -13.71
N ALA A 92 -2.09 6.26 -14.47
CA ALA A 92 -0.75 6.09 -15.01
C ALA A 92 -0.48 6.98 -16.24
N VAL A 93 0.59 7.76 -16.18
CA VAL A 93 1.02 8.72 -17.22
C VAL A 93 2.28 8.28 -17.96
N SER A 94 3.08 7.40 -17.38
CA SER A 94 4.22 6.80 -18.08
C SER A 94 4.29 5.30 -17.83
N ARG A 95 4.92 4.59 -18.77
CA ARG A 95 5.11 3.15 -18.70
C ARG A 95 6.49 2.77 -19.24
N GLY A 96 7.13 1.84 -18.54
CA GLY A 96 8.45 1.31 -18.89
C GLY A 96 8.60 -0.17 -18.59
N PRO A 97 9.74 -0.76 -18.99
CA PRO A 97 10.04 -2.15 -18.70
C PRO A 97 10.28 -2.36 -17.20
N LEU A 98 9.69 -3.43 -16.67
CA LEU A 98 9.97 -3.92 -15.33
C LEU A 98 10.98 -5.08 -15.42
N SER A 99 12.26 -4.73 -15.60
CA SER A 99 13.35 -5.69 -15.77
C SER A 99 14.62 -5.24 -15.02
N PRO A 100 15.52 -6.16 -14.65
CA PRO A 100 16.80 -5.80 -14.05
C PRO A 100 17.66 -4.94 -14.99
N PRO A 101 18.60 -4.12 -14.47
CA PRO A 101 18.92 -3.97 -13.05
C PRO A 101 17.94 -3.06 -12.28
N ASN A 102 17.20 -2.19 -12.98
CA ASN A 102 16.35 -1.17 -12.36
C ASN A 102 14.93 -1.17 -12.95
N PRO A 103 13.87 -1.07 -12.13
CA PRO A 103 12.51 -0.92 -12.62
C PRO A 103 12.31 0.48 -13.23
N LEU A 104 12.21 0.57 -14.55
CA LEU A 104 12.04 1.86 -15.25
C LEU A 104 10.57 2.22 -15.37
N VAL A 105 10.22 3.49 -15.10
CA VAL A 105 8.85 4.00 -15.30
C VAL A 105 8.63 4.52 -16.73
N GLY A 106 9.71 4.56 -17.52
CA GLY A 106 9.70 4.59 -18.98
C GLY A 106 9.21 5.88 -19.62
N LYS A 107 8.40 5.79 -20.67
CA LYS A 107 8.00 6.94 -21.50
C LYS A 107 6.55 7.33 -21.24
N PRO A 108 6.20 8.62 -21.43
CA PRO A 108 4.81 9.07 -21.35
C PRO A 108 3.89 8.27 -22.28
N VAL A 109 2.68 7.96 -21.81
CA VAL A 109 1.64 7.33 -22.62
C VAL A 109 1.06 8.33 -23.64
N PRO A 110 0.38 7.87 -24.71
CA PRO A 110 -0.23 8.79 -25.68
C PRO A 110 -1.13 9.85 -25.00
N GLY A 111 -0.96 11.11 -25.39
CA GLY A 111 -1.68 12.25 -24.81
C GLY A 111 -1.07 12.80 -23.51
N ALA A 112 -0.07 12.13 -22.93
CA ALA A 112 0.69 12.63 -21.78
C ALA A 112 2.06 13.17 -22.22
N GLN A 113 2.54 14.17 -21.49
CA GLN A 113 3.87 14.74 -21.64
C GLN A 113 4.53 14.77 -20.27
N ALA A 114 5.85 14.54 -20.22
CA ALA A 114 6.63 14.59 -19.00
C ALA A 114 7.85 15.49 -19.18
N TYR A 115 8.13 16.29 -18.16
CA TYR A 115 9.25 17.22 -18.11
C TYR A 115 10.03 17.00 -16.81
N LEU A 116 11.35 16.99 -16.90
CA LEU A 116 12.21 17.03 -15.73
C LEU A 116 12.83 18.42 -15.63
N LEU A 117 12.49 19.13 -14.56
CA LEU A 117 12.80 20.55 -14.41
C LEU A 117 13.62 20.80 -13.14
N ASP A 118 14.45 21.85 -13.19
CA ASP A 118 15.11 22.41 -12.01
C ASP A 118 14.21 23.42 -11.26
N ASP A 119 14.72 23.99 -10.16
CA ASP A 119 13.99 24.99 -9.35
C ASP A 119 13.62 26.26 -10.13
N GLY A 120 14.26 26.51 -11.27
CA GLY A 120 13.97 27.61 -12.18
C GLY A 120 13.01 27.26 -13.30
N LEU A 121 12.36 26.08 -13.25
CA LEU A 121 11.51 25.52 -14.32
C LEU A 121 12.24 25.34 -15.66
N ARG A 122 13.56 25.08 -15.63
CA ARG A 122 14.35 24.79 -16.83
C ARG A 122 14.54 23.29 -17.00
N PRO A 123 14.45 22.74 -18.23
CA PRO A 123 14.72 21.32 -18.46
C PRO A 123 16.13 20.93 -18.02
N VAL A 124 16.24 19.83 -17.27
CA VAL A 124 17.54 19.28 -16.87
C VAL A 124 18.12 18.38 -17.99
N PRO A 125 19.46 18.28 -18.12
CA PRO A 125 20.09 17.36 -19.07
C PRO A 125 19.79 15.88 -18.77
N VAL A 126 20.01 15.02 -19.77
CA VAL A 126 19.99 13.55 -19.60
C VAL A 126 20.95 13.14 -18.47
N GLY A 127 20.51 12.19 -17.64
CA GLY A 127 21.25 11.69 -16.47
C GLY A 127 21.17 12.58 -15.22
N VAL A 128 20.73 13.84 -15.35
CA VAL A 128 20.59 14.76 -14.21
C VAL A 128 19.22 14.59 -13.55
N VAL A 129 19.22 14.56 -12.22
CA VAL A 129 17.97 14.47 -11.44
C VAL A 129 17.25 15.82 -11.48
N GLY A 130 15.98 15.79 -11.87
CA GLY A 130 15.06 16.93 -11.81
C GLY A 130 13.74 16.54 -11.14
N GLU A 131 12.92 17.55 -10.85
CA GLU A 131 11.53 17.32 -10.42
C GLU A 131 10.66 17.02 -11.64
N LEU A 132 9.79 16.03 -11.51
CA LEU A 132 8.91 15.54 -12.57
C LEU A 132 7.61 16.36 -12.63
N TYR A 133 7.33 16.88 -13.83
CA TYR A 133 6.13 17.61 -14.16
C TYR A 133 5.40 16.92 -15.30
N TYR A 134 4.08 16.89 -15.24
CA TYR A 134 3.25 16.31 -16.28
C TYR A 134 2.41 17.38 -17.00
N ALA A 135 2.20 17.22 -18.30
CA ALA A 135 1.23 17.98 -19.07
C ALA A 135 0.39 17.06 -19.95
N GLY A 136 -0.64 17.62 -20.58
CA GLY A 136 -1.53 16.93 -21.51
C GLY A 136 -2.92 16.69 -20.95
N ASP A 137 -3.71 15.92 -21.67
CA ASP A 137 -5.16 15.80 -21.47
C ASP A 137 -5.53 15.03 -20.20
N GLN A 138 -4.58 14.26 -19.67
CA GLN A 138 -4.78 13.46 -18.46
C GLN A 138 -4.74 14.29 -17.17
N LEU A 139 -4.38 15.58 -17.24
CA LEU A 139 -4.37 16.44 -16.06
C LEU A 139 -5.78 16.63 -15.49
N ALA A 140 -5.89 16.42 -14.17
CA ALA A 140 -7.10 16.74 -13.44
C ALA A 140 -7.44 18.24 -13.56
N ARG A 141 -8.71 18.57 -13.34
CA ARG A 141 -9.17 19.96 -13.31
C ARG A 141 -8.51 20.75 -12.17
N GLY A 142 -8.28 20.09 -11.03
CA GLY A 142 -7.68 20.65 -9.82
C GLY A 142 -8.26 20.00 -8.57
N TYR A 143 -7.92 20.54 -7.41
CA TYR A 143 -8.44 20.06 -6.13
C TYR A 143 -9.77 20.74 -5.79
N TRP A 144 -10.78 19.93 -5.46
CA TRP A 144 -12.13 20.40 -5.16
C TRP A 144 -12.14 21.44 -4.03
N LYS A 145 -12.69 22.63 -4.30
CA LYS A 145 -12.77 23.77 -3.36
C LYS A 145 -11.44 24.19 -2.74
N ARG A 146 -10.30 23.90 -3.39
CA ARG A 146 -8.95 24.26 -2.90
C ARG A 146 -8.18 25.00 -3.99
N PRO A 147 -8.58 26.23 -4.36
CA PRO A 147 -7.95 26.98 -5.45
C PRO A 147 -6.48 27.32 -5.18
N GLY A 148 -6.12 27.63 -3.93
CA GLY A 148 -4.71 27.91 -3.57
C GLY A 148 -3.80 26.69 -3.76
N LEU A 149 -4.24 25.50 -3.31
CA LEU A 149 -3.49 24.27 -3.53
C LEU A 149 -3.43 23.90 -5.02
N THR A 150 -4.54 24.12 -5.74
CA THR A 150 -4.61 23.90 -7.18
C THR A 150 -3.60 24.78 -7.91
N ALA A 151 -3.55 26.08 -7.63
CA ALA A 151 -2.61 27.00 -8.25
C ALA A 151 -1.14 26.69 -7.91
N ALA A 152 -0.88 26.13 -6.72
CA ALA A 152 0.47 25.73 -6.30
C ALA A 152 0.98 24.44 -6.97
N ARG A 153 0.08 23.55 -7.40
CA ARG A 153 0.43 22.26 -8.00
C ARG A 153 0.18 22.20 -9.52
N PHE A 154 -0.82 22.90 -10.03
CA PHE A 154 -1.15 23.01 -11.45
C PHE A 154 -0.71 24.38 -11.97
N VAL A 155 0.56 24.49 -12.34
CA VAL A 155 1.24 25.73 -12.73
C VAL A 155 1.15 25.96 -14.24
N ALA A 156 1.51 27.16 -14.70
CA ALA A 156 1.56 27.46 -16.14
C ALA A 156 2.61 26.59 -16.85
N ASN A 157 2.32 26.12 -18.06
CA ASN A 157 3.27 25.39 -18.89
C ASN A 157 4.03 26.35 -19.83
N PRO A 158 5.32 26.66 -19.58
CA PRO A 158 6.11 27.50 -20.48
C PRO A 158 6.51 26.78 -21.79
N PHE A 159 6.28 25.47 -21.89
CA PHE A 159 6.65 24.63 -23.03
C PHE A 159 5.46 24.24 -23.91
N GLY A 160 4.23 24.59 -23.50
CA GLY A 160 3.03 24.18 -24.21
C GLY A 160 2.83 24.99 -25.49
N ALA A 161 2.43 24.30 -26.56
CA ALA A 161 2.10 24.94 -27.82
C ALA A 161 0.83 25.81 -27.71
N GLU A 162 -0.12 25.38 -26.87
CA GLU A 162 -1.39 26.07 -26.66
C GLU A 162 -1.33 27.07 -25.49
N PRO A 163 -1.78 28.32 -25.69
CA PRO A 163 -1.91 29.30 -24.61
C PRO A 163 -2.78 28.77 -23.47
N GLY A 164 -2.32 28.93 -22.23
CA GLY A 164 -3.06 28.52 -21.03
C GLY A 164 -2.93 27.04 -20.67
N SER A 165 -2.11 26.28 -21.39
CA SER A 165 -1.74 24.91 -20.98
C SER A 165 -1.04 24.89 -19.62
N ARG A 166 -1.18 23.78 -18.89
CA ARG A 166 -0.75 23.63 -17.50
C ARG A 166 0.25 22.49 -17.33
N LEU A 167 1.11 22.62 -16.33
CA LEU A 167 1.93 21.54 -15.79
C LEU A 167 1.38 21.13 -14.42
N TYR A 168 1.35 19.84 -14.13
CA TYR A 168 1.18 19.33 -12.78
C TYR A 168 2.53 18.99 -12.16
N ARG A 169 2.85 19.63 -11.03
CA ARG A 169 4.06 19.43 -10.22
C ARG A 169 3.88 18.24 -9.29
N SER A 170 4.43 17.07 -9.65
CA SER A 170 4.15 15.82 -8.93
C SER A 170 4.88 15.68 -7.59
N GLY A 171 6.00 16.39 -7.43
CA GLY A 171 6.92 16.24 -6.31
C GLY A 171 7.85 15.04 -6.43
N ASP A 172 7.75 14.25 -7.50
CA ASP A 172 8.64 13.12 -7.78
C ASP A 172 9.98 13.62 -8.35
N LEU A 173 11.05 12.93 -7.99
CA LEU A 173 12.38 13.13 -8.53
C LEU A 173 12.70 11.98 -9.47
N ALA A 174 13.18 12.31 -10.66
CA ALA A 174 13.54 11.35 -11.68
C ALA A 174 14.66 11.88 -12.59
N ARG A 175 15.20 11.00 -13.44
CA ARG A 175 16.16 11.37 -14.49
C ARG A 175 15.83 10.65 -15.80
N TRP A 176 16.21 11.28 -16.92
CA TRP A 176 16.21 10.60 -18.21
C TRP A 176 17.44 9.71 -18.34
N THR A 177 17.25 8.47 -18.77
CA THR A 177 18.34 7.61 -19.27
C THR A 177 18.76 8.06 -20.67
N GLU A 178 19.93 7.61 -21.12
CA GLU A 178 20.41 7.87 -22.50
C GLU A 178 19.44 7.34 -23.56
N ASP A 179 18.75 6.23 -23.27
CA ASP A 179 17.72 5.64 -24.15
C ASP A 179 16.35 6.36 -24.10
N GLY A 180 16.29 7.48 -23.38
CA GLY A 180 15.09 8.31 -23.23
C GLY A 180 14.01 7.65 -22.38
N GLN A 181 14.38 6.84 -21.38
CA GLN A 181 13.45 6.28 -20.39
C GLN A 181 13.47 7.13 -19.11
N LEU A 182 12.34 7.26 -18.42
CA LEU A 182 12.32 7.81 -17.07
C LEU A 182 12.74 6.74 -16.06
N GLU A 183 13.71 7.12 -15.24
CA GLU A 183 14.11 6.39 -14.03
C GLU A 183 13.66 7.19 -12.81
N PHE A 184 12.81 6.59 -11.98
CA PHE A 184 12.36 7.19 -10.72
C PHE A 184 13.48 7.14 -9.68
N VAL A 185 13.73 8.26 -9.01
CA VAL A 185 14.79 8.41 -7.99
C VAL A 185 14.21 8.50 -6.59
N GLY A 186 13.05 9.16 -6.43
CA GLY A 186 12.43 9.34 -5.13
C GLY A 186 11.45 10.49 -5.13
N ARG A 187 11.23 11.09 -3.95
CA ARG A 187 10.36 12.26 -3.79
C ARG A 187 11.13 13.42 -3.18
N SER A 188 10.75 14.62 -3.59
CA SER A 188 11.24 15.88 -3.04
C SER A 188 10.59 16.22 -1.69
N ASP A 189 9.45 15.61 -1.40
CA ASP A 189 8.70 15.75 -0.15
C ASP A 189 8.69 14.44 0.66
N HIS A 190 7.89 14.39 1.72
CA HIS A 190 7.81 13.25 2.66
C HIS A 190 6.62 12.33 2.39
N GLN A 191 6.04 12.38 1.19
CA GLN A 191 4.97 11.45 0.86
C GLN A 191 5.54 10.07 0.55
N VAL A 192 4.78 9.03 0.85
CA VAL A 192 5.19 7.66 0.62
C VAL A 192 4.03 6.86 0.02
N GLN A 193 4.36 5.77 -0.66
CA GLN A 193 3.38 4.78 -1.10
C GLN A 193 3.48 3.56 -0.21
N VAL A 194 2.38 3.18 0.43
CA VAL A 194 2.28 2.05 1.35
C VAL A 194 1.04 1.26 0.96
N ARG A 195 1.20 0.01 0.52
CA ARG A 195 0.07 -0.88 0.14
C ARG A 195 -0.81 -0.29 -0.97
N GLY A 196 -0.20 0.44 -1.91
CA GLY A 196 -0.89 1.16 -2.98
C GLY A 196 -1.53 2.49 -2.57
N PHE A 197 -1.50 2.84 -1.28
CA PHE A 197 -2.06 4.10 -0.79
C PHE A 197 -0.99 5.18 -0.73
N ARG A 198 -1.33 6.38 -1.20
CA ARG A 198 -0.55 7.58 -0.96
C ARG A 198 -0.76 8.02 0.48
N VAL A 199 0.31 8.00 1.26
CA VAL A 199 0.31 8.39 2.67
C VAL A 199 1.18 9.63 2.84
N GLU A 200 0.59 10.67 3.40
CA GLU A 200 1.32 11.84 3.88
C GLU A 200 1.90 11.52 5.25
N LEU A 201 3.23 11.36 5.36
CA LEU A 201 3.84 11.07 6.67
C LEU A 201 3.50 12.14 7.71
N ALA A 202 3.35 13.40 7.29
CA ALA A 202 2.96 14.50 8.17
C ALA A 202 1.55 14.34 8.78
N GLU A 203 0.62 13.68 8.08
CA GLU A 203 -0.72 13.39 8.62
C GLU A 203 -0.66 12.32 9.70
N VAL A 204 0.12 11.27 9.47
CA VAL A 204 0.40 10.23 10.47
C VAL A 204 1.14 10.82 11.68
N GLU A 205 2.16 11.64 11.44
CA GLU A 205 2.92 12.36 12.48
C GLU A 205 2.01 13.28 13.31
N ALA A 206 1.08 13.98 12.68
CA ALA A 206 0.13 14.86 13.37
C ALA A 206 -0.86 14.08 14.23
N ALA A 207 -1.39 12.95 13.74
CA ALA A 207 -2.27 12.09 14.53
C ALA A 207 -1.52 11.50 15.73
N LEU A 208 -0.30 10.98 15.52
CA LEU A 208 0.56 10.47 16.59
C LEU A 208 0.89 11.54 17.64
N ALA A 209 1.23 12.75 17.21
CA ALA A 209 1.51 13.86 18.11
C ALA A 209 0.27 14.38 18.85
N GLY A 210 -0.93 14.10 18.34
CA GLY A 210 -2.20 14.46 18.96
C GLY A 210 -2.67 13.49 20.05
N ALA A 211 -2.06 12.32 20.16
CA ALA A 211 -2.38 11.34 21.21
C ALA A 211 -1.91 11.81 22.59
N ASP A 212 -2.65 11.43 23.64
CA ASP A 212 -2.38 11.92 24.99
C ASP A 212 -1.00 11.46 25.50
N GLY A 213 -0.30 12.39 26.17
CA GLY A 213 1.04 12.14 26.70
C GLY A 213 2.17 12.08 25.66
N VAL A 214 1.92 12.29 24.36
CA VAL A 214 2.98 12.39 23.35
C VAL A 214 3.58 13.80 23.31
N ALA A 215 4.91 13.90 23.28
CA ALA A 215 5.67 15.14 23.17
C ALA A 215 6.16 15.42 21.75
N ALA A 216 6.50 14.37 21.00
CA ALA A 216 6.93 14.45 19.62
C ALA A 216 6.67 13.12 18.91
N ALA A 217 6.44 13.18 17.61
CA ALA A 217 6.24 12.00 16.79
C ALA A 217 6.98 12.12 15.45
N ALA A 218 7.31 10.96 14.88
CA ALA A 218 7.86 10.82 13.54
C ALA A 218 7.26 9.58 12.86
N ALA A 219 7.21 9.57 11.53
CA ALA A 219 6.86 8.38 10.77
C ALA A 219 7.89 8.12 9.66
N ARG A 220 8.09 6.85 9.32
CA ARG A 220 9.03 6.43 8.26
C ARG A 220 8.63 5.08 7.70
N THR A 221 8.92 4.84 6.43
CA THR A 221 8.77 3.54 5.79
C THR A 221 10.03 2.67 5.90
N TRP A 222 9.82 1.36 5.98
CA TRP A 222 10.85 0.33 5.99
C TRP A 222 10.50 -0.78 5.00
N GLU A 223 11.52 -1.39 4.40
CA GLU A 223 11.33 -2.63 3.65
C GLU A 223 11.29 -3.81 4.62
N VAL A 224 10.21 -4.57 4.54
CA VAL A 224 9.94 -5.77 5.34
C VAL A 224 9.34 -6.82 4.40
N HIS A 225 9.98 -7.99 4.30
CA HIS A 225 9.57 -9.10 3.42
C HIS A 225 9.28 -8.71 1.95
N GLY A 226 10.01 -7.73 1.40
CA GLY A 226 9.83 -7.26 0.01
C GLY A 226 8.67 -6.28 -0.19
N GLY A 227 7.94 -5.93 0.88
CA GLY A 227 6.91 -4.90 0.90
C GLY A 227 7.34 -3.62 1.64
N THR A 228 6.63 -2.52 1.36
CA THR A 228 6.81 -1.26 2.10
C THR A 228 5.91 -1.25 3.34
N SER A 229 6.51 -1.13 4.52
CA SER A 229 5.80 -1.05 5.80
C SER A 229 5.98 0.32 6.45
N LEU A 230 4.92 0.87 7.04
CA LEU A 230 4.93 2.15 7.75
C LEU A 230 5.24 1.94 9.23
N ALA A 231 6.22 2.66 9.79
CA ALA A 231 6.56 2.67 11.20
C ALA A 231 6.34 4.05 11.81
N GLY A 232 5.81 4.07 13.04
CA GLY A 232 5.63 5.26 13.85
C GLY A 232 6.64 5.30 14.99
N TYR A 233 7.01 6.50 15.40
CA TYR A 233 7.90 6.76 16.51
C TYR A 233 7.29 7.84 17.38
N VAL A 234 7.27 7.62 18.69
CA VAL A 234 6.72 8.57 19.66
C VAL A 234 7.70 8.81 20.78
N VAL A 235 7.74 10.06 21.25
CA VAL A 235 8.48 10.47 22.45
C VAL A 235 7.45 10.86 23.51
N PRO A 236 7.44 10.23 24.68
CA PRO A 236 6.50 10.58 25.74
C PRO A 236 6.86 11.92 26.40
N GLN A 237 5.88 12.65 26.91
CA GLN A 237 6.09 13.89 27.68
C GLN A 237 6.84 13.65 28.99
N ARG A 238 6.69 12.45 29.55
CA ARG A 238 7.45 11.99 30.72
C ARG A 238 8.33 10.82 30.27
N PRO A 239 9.65 10.85 30.55
CA PRO A 239 10.52 9.73 30.23
C PRO A 239 10.00 8.43 30.85
N ILE A 240 9.96 7.37 30.05
CA ILE A 240 9.55 6.03 30.48
C ILE A 240 10.79 5.15 30.43
N ALA A 241 11.24 4.67 31.59
CA ALA A 241 12.43 3.81 31.68
C ALA A 241 12.12 2.32 31.55
N ASP A 242 10.90 1.91 31.95
CA ASP A 242 10.46 0.53 31.93
C ASP A 242 9.89 0.13 30.56
N GLU A 243 10.34 -1.01 30.02
CA GLU A 243 9.92 -1.46 28.69
C GLU A 243 8.45 -1.92 28.64
N ALA A 244 7.88 -2.43 29.74
CA ALA A 244 6.46 -2.79 29.79
C ALA A 244 5.58 -1.53 29.81
N GLU A 245 6.01 -0.48 30.51
CA GLU A 245 5.35 0.82 30.48
C GLU A 245 5.44 1.48 29.09
N LYS A 246 6.57 1.35 28.37
CA LYS A 246 6.69 1.80 26.96
C LYS A 246 5.71 1.05 26.06
N ALA A 247 5.59 -0.26 26.21
CA ALA A 247 4.66 -1.06 25.43
C ALA A 247 3.19 -0.65 25.70
N ALA A 248 2.82 -0.42 26.96
CA ALA A 248 1.49 0.07 27.33
C ALA A 248 1.21 1.46 26.73
N PHE A 249 2.18 2.37 26.79
CA PHE A 249 2.07 3.70 26.17
C PHE A 249 1.89 3.61 24.64
N ALA A 250 2.67 2.77 23.96
CA ALA A 250 2.52 2.54 22.53
C ALA A 250 1.13 1.97 22.17
N ALA A 251 0.62 1.02 22.97
CA ALA A 251 -0.71 0.45 22.76
C ALA A 251 -1.83 1.50 22.93
N GLN A 252 -1.74 2.35 23.95
CA GLN A 252 -2.65 3.48 24.17
C GLN A 252 -2.66 4.42 22.95
N VAL A 253 -1.49 4.89 22.52
CA VAL A 253 -1.36 5.80 21.36
C VAL A 253 -1.95 5.16 20.11
N ARG A 254 -1.67 3.86 19.86
CA ARG A 254 -2.24 3.13 18.73
C ARG A 254 -3.77 3.12 18.77
N ALA A 255 -4.37 2.88 19.93
CA ALA A 255 -5.82 2.87 20.08
C ALA A 255 -6.45 4.24 19.80
N GLU A 256 -5.81 5.32 20.26
CA GLU A 256 -6.30 6.69 20.03
C GLU A 256 -6.24 7.10 18.55
N ILE A 257 -5.11 6.86 17.88
CA ILE A 257 -4.97 7.25 16.47
C ILE A 257 -5.86 6.40 15.54
N ALA A 258 -6.22 5.17 15.93
CA ALA A 258 -7.12 4.32 15.16
C ALA A 258 -8.54 4.92 15.00
N ALA A 259 -8.93 5.84 15.88
CA ALA A 259 -10.20 6.56 15.78
C ALA A 259 -10.17 7.70 14.75
N THR A 260 -8.98 8.13 14.30
CA THR A 260 -8.80 9.32 13.47
C THR A 260 -8.14 9.03 12.12
N LEU A 261 -7.23 8.06 12.06
CA LEU A 261 -6.56 7.65 10.84
C LEU A 261 -7.30 6.48 10.17
N PRO A 262 -7.44 6.50 8.83
CA PRO A 262 -7.82 5.31 8.08
C PRO A 262 -6.85 4.15 8.34
N GLY A 263 -7.36 2.92 8.33
CA GLY A 263 -6.55 1.72 8.63
C GLY A 263 -5.28 1.55 7.78
N TYR A 264 -5.26 2.03 6.55
CA TYR A 264 -4.08 1.98 5.67
C TYR A 264 -2.99 3.00 6.05
N MET A 265 -3.32 4.05 6.81
CA MET A 265 -2.37 5.02 7.37
C MET A 265 -1.85 4.61 8.75
N MET A 266 -2.41 3.55 9.34
CA MET A 266 -1.97 3.06 10.64
C MET A 266 -0.55 2.49 10.56
N PRO A 267 0.39 2.95 11.41
CA PRO A 267 1.71 2.33 11.48
C PRO A 267 1.63 0.86 11.87
N SER A 268 2.38 0.01 11.17
CA SER A 268 2.54 -1.41 11.52
C SER A 268 3.22 -1.59 12.87
N SER A 269 4.17 -0.72 13.19
CA SER A 269 4.92 -0.69 14.44
C SER A 269 4.93 0.71 15.03
N LEU A 270 5.00 0.78 16.36
CA LEU A 270 5.11 2.02 17.10
C LEU A 270 6.25 1.90 18.12
N THR A 271 7.34 2.63 17.88
CA THR A 271 8.53 2.60 18.75
C THR A 271 8.54 3.81 19.68
N VAL A 272 8.68 3.57 20.98
CA VAL A 272 8.84 4.65 21.98
C VAL A 272 10.32 5.02 22.07
N LEU A 273 10.64 6.29 21.87
CA LEU A 273 12.00 6.82 21.94
C LEU A 273 12.12 7.84 23.07
N ASP A 274 13.31 7.96 23.65
CA ASP A 274 13.60 9.03 24.60
C ASP A 274 13.67 10.40 23.91
N ALA A 275 14.14 10.43 22.65
CA ALA A 275 14.18 11.61 21.81
C ALA A 275 14.19 11.23 20.33
N LEU A 276 13.63 12.10 19.48
CA LEU A 276 13.78 11.97 18.04
C LEU A 276 15.20 12.35 17.61
N PRO A 277 15.84 11.59 16.69
CA PRO A 277 17.14 11.94 16.14
C PRO A 277 17.04 13.27 15.38
N LYS A 278 18.05 14.14 15.54
CA LYS A 278 18.11 15.45 14.88
C LYS A 278 19.37 15.59 14.03
N THR A 279 19.30 16.41 12.99
CA THR A 279 20.46 16.86 12.21
C THR A 279 21.23 17.93 13.00
N GLU A 280 22.41 18.33 12.52
CA GLU A 280 23.17 19.47 13.09
C GLU A 280 22.36 20.78 13.09
N SER A 281 21.45 20.94 12.13
CA SER A 281 20.50 22.07 12.04
C SER A 281 19.29 21.96 12.98
N GLY A 282 19.21 20.90 13.80
CA GLY A 282 18.12 20.68 14.76
C GLY A 282 16.81 20.15 14.15
N LYS A 283 16.78 19.85 12.85
CA LYS A 283 15.62 19.24 12.17
C LYS A 283 15.59 17.73 12.41
N LEU A 284 14.42 17.11 12.28
CA LEU A 284 14.27 15.65 12.36
C LEU A 284 15.19 14.93 11.37
N ASN A 285 16.09 14.09 11.87
CA ASN A 285 16.93 13.21 11.08
C ASN A 285 16.20 11.88 10.86
N ARG A 286 15.24 11.86 9.92
CA ARG A 286 14.48 10.65 9.57
C ARG A 286 15.37 9.45 9.18
N PRO A 287 16.46 9.61 8.40
CA PRO A 287 17.40 8.51 8.13
C PRO A 287 18.02 7.89 9.38
N GLY A 288 18.19 8.67 10.45
CA GLY A 288 18.70 8.23 11.75
C GLY A 288 17.65 7.58 12.66
N LEU A 289 16.38 7.48 12.26
CA LEU A 289 15.36 6.75 13.03
C LEU A 289 15.74 5.27 13.09
N PRO A 290 15.68 4.62 14.27
CA PRO A 290 16.07 3.24 14.43
C PRO A 290 15.10 2.34 13.64
N ARG A 291 15.62 1.23 13.11
CA ARG A 291 14.76 0.20 12.53
C ARG A 291 13.79 -0.27 13.61
N PRO A 292 12.47 -0.31 13.36
CA PRO A 292 11.53 -0.81 14.34
C PRO A 292 11.94 -2.23 14.71
N VAL A 293 12.01 -2.49 16.01
CA VAL A 293 12.15 -3.86 16.49
C VAL A 293 10.79 -4.49 16.22
N VAL A 294 10.71 -5.24 15.12
CA VAL A 294 9.70 -6.28 14.96
C VAL A 294 10.00 -7.22 16.12
N SER A 295 9.25 -7.08 17.22
CA SER A 295 9.48 -7.86 18.42
C SER A 295 9.22 -9.32 18.10
N THR A 296 10.25 -10.02 17.64
CA THR A 296 10.33 -11.48 17.66
C THR A 296 10.82 -11.98 19.04
N GLY A 297 10.81 -11.12 20.05
CA GLY A 297 11.64 -11.28 21.25
C GLY A 297 10.87 -11.14 22.55
N GLY A 298 10.67 -12.28 23.22
CA GLY A 298 10.55 -12.32 24.68
C GLY A 298 9.69 -13.45 25.21
N ARG A 299 10.22 -14.69 25.25
CA ARG A 299 9.57 -15.88 25.83
C ARG A 299 8.07 -15.90 25.56
N THR A 300 7.72 -16.24 24.33
CA THR A 300 6.35 -16.53 23.89
C THR A 300 5.64 -17.32 24.97
N GLU A 301 4.72 -16.68 25.68
CA GLU A 301 3.88 -17.44 26.59
C GLU A 301 3.11 -18.42 25.71
N PRO A 302 3.26 -19.74 25.97
CA PRO A 302 2.71 -20.73 25.07
C PRO A 302 1.21 -20.57 24.99
N THR A 303 0.68 -20.87 23.81
CA THR A 303 -0.75 -20.91 23.56
C THR A 303 -1.43 -21.90 24.52
N ARG A 304 -2.52 -21.47 25.12
CA ARG A 304 -3.24 -22.20 26.16
C ARG A 304 -4.44 -22.94 25.59
N THR A 305 -5.17 -22.32 24.67
CA THR A 305 -6.39 -22.89 24.06
C THR A 305 -6.11 -23.48 22.68
N ASP A 306 -7.04 -24.32 22.18
CA ASP A 306 -6.97 -24.84 20.81
C ASP A 306 -7.09 -23.70 19.77
N THR A 307 -7.95 -22.72 20.04
CA THR A 307 -8.11 -21.50 19.22
C THR A 307 -6.79 -20.72 19.15
N GLU A 308 -6.13 -20.48 20.29
CA GLU A 308 -4.83 -19.82 20.34
C GLU A 308 -3.76 -20.61 19.55
N ARG A 309 -3.71 -21.95 19.70
CA ARG A 309 -2.78 -22.83 18.96
C ARG A 309 -2.98 -22.73 17.45
N ALA A 310 -4.22 -22.82 17.00
CA ALA A 310 -4.55 -22.75 15.58
C ALA A 310 -4.17 -21.38 14.99
N LEU A 311 -4.50 -20.27 15.67
CA LEU A 311 -4.11 -18.93 15.23
C LEU A 311 -2.60 -18.73 15.21
N ALA A 312 -1.89 -19.17 16.24
CA ALA A 312 -0.43 -19.06 16.30
C ALA A 312 0.25 -19.81 15.15
N ASN A 313 -0.25 -20.98 14.77
CA ASN A 313 0.27 -21.72 13.61
C ASN A 313 0.08 -20.94 12.31
N VAL A 314 -1.11 -20.36 12.10
CA VAL A 314 -1.37 -19.56 10.89
C VAL A 314 -0.51 -18.29 10.87
N PHE A 315 -0.30 -17.62 12.01
CA PHE A 315 0.62 -16.49 12.12
C PHE A 315 2.05 -16.90 11.77
N ALA A 316 2.55 -17.98 12.36
CA ALA A 316 3.91 -18.49 12.17
C ALA A 316 4.19 -18.79 10.69
N GLU A 317 3.27 -19.50 10.03
CA GLU A 317 3.36 -19.83 8.60
C GLU A 317 3.35 -18.58 7.73
N LEU A 318 2.43 -17.66 8.00
CA LEU A 318 2.21 -16.48 7.17
C LEU A 318 3.35 -15.46 7.29
N LEU A 319 3.87 -15.30 8.51
CA LEU A 319 4.94 -14.34 8.83
C LEU A 319 6.33 -14.96 8.75
N SER A 320 6.44 -16.23 8.30
CA SER A 320 7.69 -16.99 8.24
C SER A 320 8.49 -16.92 9.56
N THR A 321 7.78 -16.98 10.68
CA THR A 321 8.34 -16.87 12.03
C THR A 321 8.32 -18.24 12.71
N PRO A 322 9.44 -18.70 13.32
CA PRO A 322 9.56 -20.08 13.80
C PRO A 322 8.65 -20.43 14.99
N GLU A 323 8.28 -19.46 15.82
CA GLU A 323 7.37 -19.66 16.96
C GLU A 323 6.57 -18.37 17.20
N VAL A 324 5.27 -18.51 17.50
CA VAL A 324 4.36 -17.43 17.84
C VAL A 324 3.64 -17.77 19.15
N GLY A 325 3.72 -16.86 20.13
CA GLY A 325 3.10 -16.98 21.44
C GLY A 325 1.76 -16.28 21.53
N ARG A 326 1.03 -16.51 22.62
CA ARG A 326 -0.32 -15.97 22.77
C ARG A 326 -0.40 -14.43 22.79
N PHE A 327 0.67 -13.75 23.20
CA PHE A 327 0.70 -12.29 23.27
C PHE A 327 1.35 -11.62 22.06
N ASP A 328 1.76 -12.40 21.06
CA ASP A 328 2.38 -11.85 19.88
C ASP A 328 1.34 -11.14 19.02
N ASP A 329 1.65 -9.89 18.69
CA ASP A 329 0.83 -9.01 17.87
C ASP A 329 1.16 -9.24 16.38
N PHE A 330 0.12 -9.49 15.60
CA PHE A 330 0.22 -9.78 14.16
C PHE A 330 0.99 -8.71 13.40
N PHE A 331 0.68 -7.43 13.65
CA PHE A 331 1.28 -6.30 12.95
C PHE A 331 2.67 -5.99 13.49
N ALA A 332 2.90 -6.20 14.78
CA ALA A 332 4.21 -6.07 15.39
C ALA A 332 5.19 -7.12 14.87
N LEU A 333 4.70 -8.31 14.50
CA LEU A 333 5.46 -9.37 13.83
C LEU A 333 5.65 -9.12 12.31
N GLY A 334 5.22 -7.98 11.79
CA GLY A 334 5.38 -7.62 10.38
C GLY A 334 4.16 -7.93 9.51
N GLY A 335 3.06 -8.37 10.12
CA GLY A 335 1.76 -8.47 9.46
C GLY A 335 1.29 -7.12 8.92
N ASP A 336 0.57 -7.18 7.81
CA ASP A 336 0.00 -6.02 7.14
C ASP A 336 -1.44 -6.30 6.70
N SER A 337 -2.11 -5.33 6.07
CA SER A 337 -3.50 -5.49 5.64
C SER A 337 -3.72 -6.65 4.65
N ILE A 338 -2.73 -6.94 3.79
CA ILE A 338 -2.81 -8.05 2.82
C ILE A 338 -2.64 -9.37 3.58
N LEU A 339 -1.64 -9.44 4.45
CA LEU A 339 -1.42 -10.59 5.32
C LEU A 339 -2.61 -10.78 6.29
N SER A 340 -3.27 -9.74 6.77
CA SER A 340 -4.48 -9.88 7.60
C SER A 340 -5.61 -10.57 6.84
N VAL A 341 -5.73 -10.33 5.53
CA VAL A 341 -6.72 -11.02 4.71
C VAL A 341 -6.31 -12.47 4.50
N GLN A 342 -5.05 -12.74 4.20
CA GLN A 342 -4.54 -14.11 4.08
C GLN A 342 -4.71 -14.89 5.39
N LEU A 343 -4.43 -14.26 6.53
CA LEU A 343 -4.66 -14.79 7.87
C LEU A 343 -6.15 -15.12 8.06
N ALA A 344 -7.05 -14.18 7.75
CA ALA A 344 -8.49 -14.42 7.85
C ALA A 344 -8.97 -15.56 6.93
N SER A 345 -8.40 -15.67 5.72
CA SER A 345 -8.72 -16.75 4.78
C SER A 345 -8.26 -18.11 5.30
N ARG A 346 -6.98 -18.22 5.68
CA ARG A 346 -6.39 -19.47 6.21
C ARG A 346 -7.02 -19.90 7.53
N ALA A 347 -7.31 -18.96 8.43
CA ALA A 347 -8.01 -19.24 9.67
C ALA A 347 -9.44 -19.77 9.41
N ARG A 348 -10.16 -19.19 8.43
CA ARG A 348 -11.48 -19.72 8.00
C ARG A 348 -11.39 -21.12 7.41
N ALA A 349 -10.37 -21.40 6.61
CA ALA A 349 -10.10 -22.76 6.11
C ALA A 349 -9.82 -23.75 7.26
N ALA A 350 -9.24 -23.28 8.36
CA ALA A 350 -9.02 -24.05 9.59
C ALA A 350 -10.26 -24.11 10.52
N GLY A 351 -11.43 -23.61 10.08
CA GLY A 351 -12.68 -23.64 10.85
C GLY A 351 -12.86 -22.48 11.84
N LEU A 352 -11.98 -21.48 11.83
CA LEU A 352 -12.09 -20.29 12.68
C LEU A 352 -12.73 -19.13 11.91
N PRO A 353 -13.88 -18.58 12.33
CA PRO A 353 -14.61 -17.54 11.59
C PRO A 353 -13.95 -16.14 11.71
N VAL A 354 -12.66 -16.03 11.37
CA VAL A 354 -11.89 -14.78 11.46
C VAL A 354 -12.25 -13.83 10.31
N SER A 355 -12.40 -12.55 10.63
CA SER A 355 -12.54 -11.46 9.66
C SER A 355 -11.32 -10.53 9.73
N PRO A 356 -10.97 -9.83 8.63
CA PRO A 356 -9.91 -8.83 8.66
C PRO A 356 -10.13 -7.78 9.75
N ARG A 357 -11.38 -7.34 9.95
CA ARG A 357 -11.75 -6.37 10.98
C ARG A 357 -11.39 -6.87 12.39
N MET A 358 -11.70 -8.14 12.70
CA MET A 358 -11.38 -8.73 13.99
C MET A 358 -9.88 -8.73 14.27
N ILE A 359 -9.04 -8.94 13.25
CA ILE A 359 -7.57 -8.92 13.40
C ILE A 359 -7.08 -7.50 13.75
N PHE A 360 -7.66 -6.45 13.17
CA PHE A 360 -7.31 -5.07 13.53
C PHE A 360 -7.76 -4.69 14.93
N GLU A 361 -8.94 -5.14 15.35
CA GLU A 361 -9.51 -4.87 16.69
C GLU A 361 -8.82 -5.70 17.78
N ASN A 362 -8.31 -6.89 17.43
CA ASN A 362 -7.74 -7.87 18.35
C ASN A 362 -6.40 -8.40 17.77
N PRO A 363 -5.32 -7.60 17.80
CA PRO A 363 -4.13 -7.89 17.02
C PRO A 363 -3.25 -9.01 17.59
N THR A 364 -3.43 -9.40 18.86
CA THR A 364 -2.70 -10.52 19.46
C THR A 364 -3.44 -11.86 19.32
N VAL A 365 -2.70 -12.96 19.29
CA VAL A 365 -3.27 -14.33 19.25
C VAL A 365 -4.31 -14.54 20.36
N GLN A 366 -4.02 -14.09 21.58
CA GLN A 366 -4.92 -14.21 22.73
C GLN A 366 -6.19 -13.38 22.56
N GLN A 367 -6.07 -12.11 22.17
CA GLN A 367 -7.23 -11.24 22.00
C GLN A 367 -8.12 -11.77 20.86
N LEU A 368 -7.52 -12.20 19.75
CA LEU A 368 -8.27 -12.74 18.63
C LEU A 368 -8.95 -14.06 18.99
N ALA A 369 -8.25 -14.96 19.70
CA ALA A 369 -8.85 -16.19 20.21
C ALA A 369 -10.03 -15.91 21.14
N ALA A 370 -9.86 -14.98 22.10
CA ALA A 370 -10.93 -14.60 23.03
C ALA A 370 -12.14 -14.00 22.31
N ALA A 371 -11.93 -13.19 21.27
CA ALA A 371 -13.00 -12.64 20.46
C ALA A 371 -13.77 -13.73 19.69
N LEU A 372 -13.06 -14.73 19.16
CA LEU A 372 -13.67 -15.88 18.48
C LEU A 372 -14.45 -16.79 19.46
N ASP A 373 -13.87 -17.07 20.62
CA ASP A 373 -14.50 -17.92 21.63
C ASP A 373 -15.80 -17.25 22.16
N ALA A 374 -15.80 -15.91 22.30
CA ALA A 374 -16.99 -15.15 22.68
C ALA A 374 -18.10 -15.12 21.60
N LEU A 375 -17.75 -15.33 20.32
CA LEU A 375 -18.73 -15.52 19.25
C LEU A 375 -19.33 -16.92 19.28
N GLY A 376 -18.54 -17.93 19.64
CA GLY A 376 -18.99 -19.32 19.79
C GLY A 376 -19.96 -19.55 20.95
N ASP A 377 -19.83 -18.81 22.06
CA ASP A 377 -20.76 -18.88 23.20
C ASP A 377 -22.12 -18.20 22.91
N ASN A 378 -22.13 -17.16 22.07
CA ASN A 378 -23.35 -16.44 21.69
C ASN A 378 -24.19 -17.14 20.61
N ASP A 379 -23.66 -18.15 19.92
CA ASP A 379 -24.41 -18.90 18.90
C ASP A 379 -25.40 -19.92 19.51
N SER A 380 -25.56 -19.91 20.84
CA SER A 380 -26.64 -20.60 21.56
C SER A 380 -27.93 -19.77 21.68
N ASP A 381 -27.91 -18.47 21.37
CA ASP A 381 -29.12 -17.65 21.28
C ASP A 381 -28.90 -16.37 20.44
N GLY A 382 -29.24 -16.43 19.14
CA GLY A 382 -29.47 -15.21 18.34
C GLY A 382 -28.65 -15.09 17.05
N ARG A 383 -29.33 -15.42 15.93
CA ARG A 383 -28.94 -15.03 14.57
C ARG A 383 -28.63 -13.53 14.50
N LEU A 384 -27.40 -13.16 14.17
CA LEU A 384 -27.01 -11.78 13.92
C LEU A 384 -27.59 -11.29 12.59
N ASP A 385 -28.48 -10.30 12.72
CA ASP A 385 -29.10 -9.54 11.64
C ASP A 385 -28.13 -8.42 11.23
N ASP A 386 -27.67 -8.46 9.97
CA ASP A 386 -26.70 -7.52 9.42
C ASP A 386 -27.45 -6.25 8.96
N GLN A 387 -27.68 -5.31 9.87
CA GLN A 387 -28.19 -3.98 9.50
C GLN A 387 -27.04 -2.97 9.36
N PRO A 388 -26.87 -2.34 8.19
CA PRO A 388 -25.87 -1.30 8.00
C PRO A 388 -26.26 -0.02 8.73
N ALA A 389 -25.28 0.57 9.42
CA ALA A 389 -25.39 1.88 10.04
C ALA A 389 -25.54 2.98 8.97
N ASP A 390 -26.44 3.93 9.24
CA ASP A 390 -26.68 5.15 8.47
C ASP A 390 -25.39 5.98 8.34
N ALA A 391 -24.79 5.99 7.15
CA ALA A 391 -23.76 6.92 6.75
C ALA A 391 -24.09 7.43 5.34
N ARG A 392 -24.52 8.68 5.25
CA ARG A 392 -24.84 9.42 4.02
C ARG A 392 -23.61 9.75 3.18
N PHE A 393 -22.88 8.72 2.78
CA PHE A 393 -21.89 8.72 1.72
C PHE A 393 -21.96 7.34 1.06
N GLU A 394 -22.64 7.22 -0.08
CA GLU A 394 -22.61 5.99 -0.89
C GLU A 394 -21.29 5.97 -1.68
N PRO A 395 -20.28 5.15 -1.30
CA PRO A 395 -19.30 4.75 -2.28
C PRO A 395 -20.06 4.01 -3.40
N MET A 396 -19.68 4.22 -4.66
CA MET A 396 -20.20 3.40 -5.76
C MET A 396 -19.78 1.94 -5.51
N SER A 397 -20.66 1.20 -4.84
CA SER A 397 -20.57 -0.23 -4.73
C SER A 397 -20.97 -0.84 -6.07
N THR A 398 -20.19 -1.81 -6.55
CA THR A 398 -20.58 -2.63 -7.69
C THR A 398 -21.65 -3.66 -7.33
N SER A 399 -21.99 -3.81 -6.04
CA SER A 399 -22.98 -4.77 -5.53
C SER A 399 -24.44 -4.49 -5.95
N GLY A 400 -24.68 -3.54 -6.85
CA GLY A 400 -26.00 -3.24 -7.42
C GLY A 400 -26.01 -3.04 -8.94
N LEU A 401 -24.91 -3.27 -9.66
CA LEU A 401 -24.88 -3.09 -11.11
C LEU A 401 -25.54 -4.28 -11.80
N SER A 402 -26.60 -3.99 -12.55
CA SER A 402 -27.23 -4.99 -13.41
C SER A 402 -26.27 -5.41 -14.54
N ALA A 403 -26.53 -6.57 -15.17
CA ALA A 403 -25.79 -6.99 -16.35
C ALA A 403 -25.81 -5.92 -17.47
N SER A 404 -26.87 -5.11 -17.55
CA SER A 404 -26.96 -3.95 -18.44
C SER A 404 -26.04 -2.79 -18.05
N ASP A 405 -25.85 -2.51 -16.76
CA ASP A 405 -24.96 -1.45 -16.31
C ASP A 405 -23.49 -1.82 -16.58
N LEU A 406 -23.15 -3.09 -16.39
CA LEU A 406 -21.84 -3.65 -16.74
C LEU A 406 -21.59 -3.61 -18.27
N ALA A 407 -22.61 -3.90 -19.06
CA ALA A 407 -22.54 -3.77 -20.51
C ALA A 407 -22.35 -2.30 -20.94
N ALA A 408 -23.05 -1.35 -20.32
CA ALA A 408 -22.93 0.08 -20.62
C ALA A 408 -21.53 0.64 -20.28
N VAL A 409 -20.96 0.25 -19.13
CA VAL A 409 -19.57 0.60 -18.75
C VAL A 409 -18.57 0.02 -19.76
N THR A 410 -18.79 -1.22 -20.21
CA THR A 410 -17.95 -1.87 -21.22
C THR A 410 -18.08 -1.16 -22.59
N GLN A 411 -19.27 -0.68 -22.94
CA GLN A 411 -19.56 0.00 -24.20
C GLN A 411 -18.97 1.43 -24.26
N LEU A 412 -18.96 2.14 -23.14
CA LEU A 412 -18.26 3.42 -22.95
C LEU A 412 -16.75 3.29 -23.16
N TRP A 413 -16.17 2.15 -22.74
CA TRP A 413 -14.76 1.85 -22.97
C TRP A 413 -14.45 1.47 -24.42
N SER A 414 -15.34 0.73 -25.10
CA SER A 414 -15.13 0.36 -26.51
C SER A 414 -15.31 1.53 -27.48
N SER A 415 -16.24 2.45 -27.21
CA SER A 415 -16.49 3.63 -28.05
C SER A 415 -15.38 4.69 -27.97
N SER A 416 -14.53 4.64 -26.95
CA SER A 416 -13.30 5.46 -26.86
C SER A 416 -12.16 5.02 -27.81
N ARG A 417 -12.29 3.86 -28.47
CA ARG A 417 -11.29 3.35 -29.43
C ARG A 417 -11.55 3.72 -30.89
N GLU A 418 -12.73 4.22 -31.24
CA GLU A 418 -13.09 4.59 -32.62
C GLU A 418 -13.03 6.11 -32.89
N GLY A 419 -12.25 6.83 -32.09
CA GLY A 419 -12.10 8.29 -32.17
C GLY A 419 -10.81 8.76 -32.84
N THR A 420 -10.38 8.16 -33.95
CA THR A 420 -9.51 8.80 -34.98
C THR A 420 -9.55 7.95 -36.27
N ALA A 421 -10.39 8.38 -37.21
CA ALA A 421 -10.14 8.20 -38.64
C ALA A 421 -9.65 9.53 -39.21
#